data_AF-A0A921K9A3-F1
#
_entry.id   AF-A0A921K9A3-F1
#
_cell.length_a   1.000
_cell.length_b   1.000
_cell.length_c   1.000
_cell.angle_alpha   90.00
_cell.angle_beta   90.00
_cell.angle_gamma   90.00
#
_symmetry.space_group_name_H-M   'P 1'
#
loop_
_entity.id
_entity.type
_entity.pdbx_description
1 polymer ?
#
loop_
_entity_poly.entity_id
_entity_poly.type
_entity_poly.pdbx_seq_one_letter_code
_entity_poly.pdbx_strand_id
1 'polypeptide(L)'
;MEQRDEDKAWQDLVRRLGGSPEQAQSEPTVEPPPGPAPSRPSSMPGPRDYTVAEEILEDFQPPEPKPIATGNPRTVLSWIGVIGAMTIWLLAALLGIPLAWWTSAVTILVFLTSALSLFFLLPRTRDHRNPDDDGDYGNGAQL
;
A
#
# COMPACT_ATOMS: atom_id res chain seq x y z
N MET A 1 -34.93 2.27 -12.72
CA MET A 1 -34.86 3.25 -11.61
C MET A 1 -33.42 3.60 -11.30
N GLU A 2 -32.51 2.62 -11.33
CA GLU A 2 -31.03 2.75 -11.25
C GLU A 2 -30.42 4.01 -11.91
N GLN A 3 -30.62 4.19 -13.23
CA GLN A 3 -30.04 5.32 -13.98
C GLN A 3 -30.39 6.69 -13.40
N ARG A 4 -31.60 6.86 -12.86
CA ARG A 4 -32.05 8.13 -12.30
C ARG A 4 -31.36 8.44 -10.96
N ASP A 5 -30.90 7.42 -10.25
CA ASP A 5 -30.22 7.57 -8.97
C ASP A 5 -28.71 7.78 -9.19
N GLU A 6 -28.13 7.13 -10.21
CA GLU A 6 -26.77 7.39 -10.70
C GLU A 6 -26.61 8.83 -11.22
N ASP A 7 -27.57 9.33 -12.01
CA ASP A 7 -27.58 10.70 -12.52
C ASP A 7 -27.54 11.74 -11.39
N LYS A 8 -28.26 11.48 -10.30
CA LYS A 8 -28.28 12.38 -9.13
C LYS A 8 -26.97 12.36 -8.37
N ALA A 9 -26.39 11.18 -8.19
CA ALA A 9 -25.09 11.03 -7.52
C ALA A 9 -23.98 11.74 -8.32
N TRP A 10 -24.02 11.64 -9.64
CA TRP A 10 -23.09 12.32 -10.52
C TRP A 10 -23.24 13.84 -10.48
N GLN A 11 -24.48 14.36 -10.50
CA GLN A 11 -24.74 15.81 -10.39
C GLN A 11 -24.26 16.41 -9.07
N ASP A 12 -24.39 15.66 -7.97
CA ASP A 12 -23.92 16.10 -6.65
C ASP A 12 -22.39 16.23 -6.61
N LEU A 13 -21.66 15.26 -7.21
CA LEU A 13 -20.21 15.31 -7.33
C LEU A 13 -19.73 16.53 -8.14
N VAL A 14 -20.37 16.78 -9.29
CA VAL A 14 -20.02 17.92 -10.15
C VAL A 14 -20.22 19.25 -9.41
N ARG A 15 -21.34 19.40 -8.70
CA ARG A 15 -21.64 20.60 -7.91
C ARG A 15 -20.64 20.78 -6.75
N ARG A 16 -20.27 19.70 -6.07
CA ARG A 16 -19.29 19.73 -4.97
C ARG A 16 -17.88 20.11 -5.44
N LEU A 17 -17.52 19.73 -6.66
CA LEU A 17 -16.25 20.07 -7.30
C LEU A 17 -16.26 21.47 -7.96
N GLY A 18 -17.36 22.22 -7.86
CA GLY A 18 -17.47 23.58 -8.40
C GLY A 18 -17.74 23.64 -9.90
N GLY A 19 -18.10 22.53 -10.54
CA GLY A 19 -18.50 22.47 -11.95
C GLY A 19 -20.01 22.63 -12.15
N SER A 20 -20.42 22.98 -13.37
CA SER A 20 -21.84 22.93 -13.79
C SER A 20 -22.15 21.58 -14.46
N PRO A 21 -23.31 20.95 -14.21
CA PRO A 21 -23.69 19.68 -14.86
C PRO A 21 -23.71 19.80 -16.39
N GLU A 22 -24.02 20.99 -16.92
CA GLU A 22 -24.01 21.26 -18.37
C GLU A 22 -22.59 21.24 -18.97
N GLN A 23 -21.56 21.66 -18.21
CA GLN A 23 -20.15 21.60 -18.62
C GLN A 23 -19.57 20.18 -18.56
N ALA A 24 -20.11 19.33 -17.69
CA ALA A 24 -19.62 17.97 -17.52
C ALA A 24 -20.30 16.96 -18.47
N GLN A 25 -21.47 17.32 -19.04
CA GLN A 25 -22.16 16.57 -20.09
C GLN A 25 -21.87 17.05 -21.51
N SER A 26 -21.22 18.20 -21.66
CA SER A 26 -20.72 18.61 -22.98
C SER A 26 -19.59 17.66 -23.39
N GLU A 27 -19.60 17.19 -24.65
CA GLU A 27 -18.36 16.67 -25.24
C GLU A 27 -17.26 17.72 -25.04
N PRO A 28 -15.98 17.32 -24.83
CA PRO A 28 -14.89 18.29 -24.84
C PRO A 28 -14.93 18.95 -26.21
N THR A 29 -15.55 20.13 -26.27
CA THR A 29 -15.48 21.00 -27.42
C THR A 29 -14.02 21.36 -27.51
N VAL A 30 -13.28 20.64 -28.35
CA VAL A 30 -12.06 21.16 -28.92
C VAL A 30 -12.52 22.32 -29.78
N GLU A 31 -12.74 23.46 -29.13
CA GLU A 31 -12.95 24.72 -29.80
C GLU A 31 -11.72 24.87 -30.71
N PRO A 32 -11.90 24.96 -32.05
CA PRO A 32 -10.79 25.30 -32.92
C PRO A 32 -10.19 26.56 -32.30
N PRO A 33 -8.87 26.59 -32.05
CA PRO A 33 -8.27 27.61 -31.21
C PRO A 33 -8.78 28.97 -31.67
N PRO A 34 -9.36 29.81 -30.79
CA PRO A 34 -9.62 31.19 -31.16
C PRO A 34 -8.29 31.73 -31.68
N GLY A 35 -8.31 32.25 -32.91
CA GLY A 35 -7.12 32.78 -33.58
C GLY A 35 -6.31 33.65 -32.61
N PRO A 36 -4.98 33.72 -32.81
CA PRO A 36 -3.99 34.03 -31.77
C PRO A 36 -4.46 35.17 -30.88
N ALA A 37 -4.99 34.81 -29.70
CA ALA A 37 -5.20 35.78 -28.65
C ALA A 37 -3.83 36.39 -28.32
N PRO A 38 -3.71 37.72 -28.14
CA PRO A 38 -2.44 38.31 -27.76
C PRO A 38 -2.00 37.65 -26.46
N SER A 39 -0.88 36.92 -26.53
CA SER A 39 -0.24 36.24 -25.41
C SER A 39 -0.02 37.28 -24.33
N ARG A 40 -0.90 37.36 -23.33
CA ARG A 40 -0.59 38.09 -22.12
C ARG A 40 0.59 37.35 -21.51
N PRO A 41 1.75 38.00 -21.31
CA PRO A 41 2.83 37.36 -20.59
C PRO A 41 2.31 37.10 -19.18
N SER A 42 1.99 35.85 -18.88
CA SER A 42 1.88 35.39 -17.51
C SER A 42 3.28 35.50 -16.93
N SER A 43 3.55 36.57 -16.17
CA SER A 43 4.84 36.75 -15.48
C SER A 43 5.07 35.74 -14.35
N MET A 44 4.13 34.83 -14.11
CA MET A 44 4.31 33.72 -13.19
C MET A 44 4.90 32.53 -13.96
N PRO A 45 6.00 31.93 -13.47
CA PRO A 45 6.54 30.70 -14.02
C PRO A 45 5.43 29.68 -14.19
N GLY A 46 5.30 29.11 -15.39
CA GLY A 46 4.38 28.02 -15.62
C GLY A 46 4.82 26.78 -14.84
N PRO A 47 3.95 25.77 -14.66
CA PRO A 47 4.29 24.53 -13.95
C PRO A 47 5.51 23.76 -14.48
N ARG A 48 6.05 24.15 -15.64
CA ARG A 48 7.23 23.54 -16.29
C ARG A 48 8.47 24.44 -16.28
N ASP A 49 8.36 25.65 -15.74
CA ASP A 49 9.44 26.65 -15.73
C ASP A 49 10.21 26.58 -14.40
N TYR A 50 10.68 25.39 -14.04
CA TYR A 50 11.58 25.21 -12.89
C TYR A 50 13.04 25.31 -13.33
N THR A 51 13.81 26.12 -12.62
CA THR A 51 15.27 26.15 -12.71
C THR A 51 15.82 25.10 -11.76
N VAL A 52 16.57 24.12 -12.28
CA VAL A 52 17.31 23.16 -11.44
C VAL A 52 18.33 23.95 -10.61
N ALA A 53 18.12 24.01 -9.30
CA ALA A 53 19.13 24.51 -8.39
C ALA A 53 20.32 23.54 -8.46
N GLU A 54 21.52 24.05 -8.73
CA GLU A 54 22.77 23.31 -8.56
C GLU A 54 23.03 23.16 -7.05
N GLU A 55 22.18 22.36 -6.39
CA GLU A 55 22.48 21.87 -5.06
C GLU A 55 23.71 20.98 -5.18
N ILE A 56 24.69 21.25 -4.31
CA ILE A 56 25.84 20.37 -4.11
C ILE A 56 25.23 19.03 -3.72
N LEU A 57 25.21 18.09 -4.67
CA LEU A 57 24.81 16.70 -4.43
C LEU A 57 25.79 16.15 -3.39
N GLU A 58 25.50 16.35 -2.11
CA GLU A 58 26.09 15.51 -1.08
C GLU A 58 25.75 14.08 -1.49
N ASP A 59 26.80 13.29 -1.69
CA ASP A 59 26.73 11.94 -2.25
C ASP A 59 25.92 11.07 -1.29
N PHE A 60 24.60 11.02 -1.50
CA PHE A 60 23.67 10.35 -0.61
C PHE A 60 24.02 8.86 -0.57
N GLN A 61 24.63 8.45 0.54
CA GLN A 61 24.90 7.05 0.85
C GLN A 61 23.86 6.57 1.85
N PRO A 62 22.90 5.73 1.42
CA PRO A 62 22.02 5.05 2.34
C PRO A 62 22.86 4.32 3.39
N PRO A 63 22.50 4.41 4.68
CA PRO A 63 23.17 3.63 5.70
C PRO A 63 23.04 2.14 5.36
N GLU A 64 24.09 1.36 5.65
CA GLU A 64 24.04 -0.08 5.40
C GLU A 64 22.84 -0.70 6.12
N PRO A 65 22.04 -1.53 5.42
CA PRO A 65 20.87 -2.14 6.02
C PRO A 65 21.29 -3.06 7.17
N LYS A 66 20.50 -3.06 8.24
CA LYS A 66 20.71 -3.98 9.37
C LYS A 66 20.79 -5.43 8.85
N PRO A 67 21.73 -6.26 9.33
CA PRO A 67 21.88 -7.63 8.88
C PRO A 67 20.58 -8.44 8.97
N ILE A 68 20.06 -8.83 7.80
CA ILE A 68 18.78 -9.57 7.65
C ILE A 68 18.85 -10.96 8.28
N ALA A 69 20.06 -11.47 8.53
CA ALA A 69 20.31 -12.81 9.05
C ALA A 69 19.83 -13.04 10.49
N THR A 70 19.40 -12.01 11.22
CA THR A 70 18.99 -12.14 12.63
C THR A 70 17.48 -12.26 12.77
N GLY A 71 16.90 -13.33 12.20
CA GLY A 71 15.49 -13.67 12.45
C GLY A 71 15.29 -14.06 13.91
N ASN A 72 14.23 -13.55 14.56
CA ASN A 72 13.92 -13.92 15.94
C ASN A 72 13.65 -15.44 16.04
N PRO A 73 14.40 -16.21 16.84
CA PRO A 73 14.29 -17.67 16.88
C PRO A 73 12.89 -18.13 17.32
N ARG A 74 12.17 -17.33 18.12
CA ARG A 74 10.79 -17.64 18.52
C ARG A 74 9.82 -17.57 17.33
N THR A 75 10.01 -16.60 16.43
CA THR A 75 9.23 -16.50 15.20
C THR A 75 9.45 -17.72 14.31
N VAL A 76 10.72 -18.13 14.17
CA VAL A 76 11.09 -19.30 13.35
C VAL A 76 10.47 -20.58 13.92
N LEU A 77 10.57 -20.82 15.24
CA LEU A 77 9.94 -21.99 15.88
C LEU A 77 8.43 -22.03 15.68
N SER A 78 7.77 -20.86 15.77
CA SER A 78 6.33 -20.75 15.55
C SER A 78 5.94 -21.14 14.12
N TRP A 79 6.67 -20.63 13.12
CA TRP A 79 6.44 -21.02 11.73
C TRP A 79 6.68 -22.51 11.47
N ILE A 80 7.73 -23.08 12.07
CA ILE A 80 8.00 -24.52 12.00
C ILE A 80 6.84 -25.32 12.61
N GLY A 81 6.29 -24.87 13.74
CA GLY A 81 5.15 -25.54 14.37
C GLY A 81 3.86 -25.47 13.52
N VAL A 82 3.57 -24.32 12.92
CA VAL A 82 2.40 -24.15 12.02
C VAL A 82 2.54 -25.00 10.76
N ILE A 83 3.66 -24.84 10.05
CA ILE A 83 3.91 -25.57 8.80
C ILE A 83 4.02 -27.06 9.09
N GLY A 84 4.77 -27.43 10.14
CA GLY A 84 4.99 -28.82 10.54
C GLY A 84 3.68 -29.54 10.87
N ALA A 85 2.77 -28.91 11.63
CA ALA A 85 1.47 -29.49 11.93
C ALA A 85 0.64 -29.75 10.66
N MET A 86 0.64 -28.78 9.72
CA MET A 86 -0.06 -28.94 8.43
C MET A 86 0.58 -30.03 7.56
N THR A 87 1.90 -30.09 7.51
CA THR A 87 2.64 -31.10 6.76
C THR A 87 2.43 -32.50 7.32
N ILE A 88 2.40 -32.68 8.65
CA ILE A 88 2.15 -33.99 9.28
C ILE A 88 0.78 -34.55 8.85
N TRP A 89 -0.27 -33.73 8.86
CA TRP A 89 -1.60 -34.15 8.40
C TRP A 89 -1.61 -34.50 6.92
N LEU A 90 -0.96 -33.69 6.08
CA LEU A 90 -0.86 -33.94 4.65
C LEU A 90 -0.13 -35.25 4.36
N LEU A 91 1.01 -35.48 5.01
CA LEU A 91 1.79 -36.70 4.85
C LEU A 91 0.97 -37.92 5.31
N ALA A 92 0.31 -37.84 6.46
CA ALA A 92 -0.49 -38.95 6.94
C ALA A 92 -1.64 -39.31 5.98
N ALA A 93 -2.31 -38.31 5.41
CA ALA A 93 -3.34 -38.52 4.40
C ALA A 93 -2.77 -39.16 3.12
N LEU A 94 -1.61 -38.69 2.65
CA LEU A 94 -0.99 -39.17 1.41
C LEU A 94 -0.43 -40.59 1.55
N LEU A 95 0.13 -40.92 2.72
CA LEU A 95 0.67 -42.23 3.04
C LEU A 95 -0.40 -43.22 3.54
N GLY A 96 -1.64 -42.77 3.74
CA GLY A 96 -2.73 -43.60 4.27
C GLY A 96 -2.50 -44.07 5.72
N ILE A 97 -1.71 -43.32 6.50
CA ILE A 97 -1.36 -43.67 7.88
C ILE A 97 -2.57 -43.39 8.77
N PRO A 98 -3.14 -44.38 9.46
CA PRO A 98 -4.22 -44.13 10.41
C PRO A 98 -3.66 -43.36 11.61
N LEU A 99 -4.08 -42.10 11.78
CA LEU A 99 -3.70 -41.30 12.95
C LEU A 99 -4.44 -41.80 14.19
N ALA A 100 -3.67 -42.15 15.21
CA ALA A 100 -4.23 -42.35 16.54
C ALA A 100 -4.79 -41.02 17.06
N TRP A 101 -5.85 -41.09 17.88
CA TRP A 101 -6.53 -39.91 18.40
C TRP A 101 -5.59 -38.97 19.18
N TRP A 102 -4.57 -39.52 19.86
CA TRP A 102 -3.57 -38.72 20.58
C TRP A 102 -2.67 -37.94 19.62
N THR A 103 -2.32 -38.51 18.45
CA THR A 103 -1.51 -37.83 17.44
C THR A 103 -2.26 -36.64 16.85
N SER A 104 -3.55 -36.83 16.57
CA SER A 104 -4.44 -35.74 16.14
C SER A 104 -4.53 -34.65 17.20
N ALA A 105 -4.75 -35.01 18.46
CA ALA A 105 -4.81 -34.05 19.58
C ALA A 105 -3.50 -33.27 19.76
N VAL A 106 -2.35 -33.96 19.74
CA VAL A 106 -1.02 -33.31 19.84
C VAL A 106 -0.80 -32.37 18.67
N THR A 107 -1.12 -32.77 17.45
CA THR A 107 -0.90 -31.93 16.26
C THR A 107 -1.79 -30.68 16.29
N ILE A 108 -3.03 -30.81 16.75
CA ILE A 108 -3.94 -29.68 16.97
C ILE A 108 -3.37 -28.73 18.04
N LEU A 109 -2.88 -29.26 19.17
CA LEU A 109 -2.27 -28.43 20.21
C LEU A 109 -1.01 -27.70 19.71
N VAL A 110 -0.15 -28.38 18.96
CA VAL A 110 1.04 -27.76 18.34
C VAL A 110 0.64 -26.66 17.37
N PHE A 111 -0.37 -26.92 16.52
CA PHE A 111 -0.88 -25.91 15.60
C PHE A 111 -1.44 -24.69 16.33
N LEU A 112 -2.29 -24.89 17.34
CA LEU A 112 -2.92 -23.81 18.11
C LEU A 112 -1.87 -23.00 18.89
N THR A 113 -0.96 -23.67 19.60
CA THR A 113 0.10 -23.00 20.37
C THR A 113 1.03 -22.19 19.45
N SER A 114 1.37 -22.72 18.28
CA SER A 114 2.20 -22.02 17.29
C SER A 114 1.45 -20.84 16.68
N ALA A 115 0.19 -21.01 16.27
CA ALA A 115 -0.64 -19.94 15.74
C ALA A 115 -0.84 -18.81 16.77
N LEU A 116 -1.13 -19.15 18.03
CA LEU A 116 -1.19 -18.16 19.13
C LEU A 116 0.16 -17.48 19.31
N SER A 117 1.26 -18.23 19.32
CA SER A 117 2.59 -17.65 19.45
C SER A 117 2.89 -16.68 18.31
N LEU A 118 2.52 -17.00 17.07
CA LEU A 118 2.69 -16.10 15.93
C LEU A 118 1.84 -14.84 16.09
N PHE A 119 0.59 -15.01 16.51
CA PHE A 119 -0.33 -13.89 16.77
C PHE A 119 0.18 -12.94 17.84
N PHE A 120 0.76 -13.46 18.94
CA PHE A 120 1.38 -12.63 19.97
C PHE A 120 2.69 -11.98 19.53
N LEU A 121 3.36 -12.55 18.51
CA LEU A 121 4.59 -12.01 17.94
C LEU A 121 4.32 -10.98 16.84
N LEU A 122 3.10 -10.93 16.30
CA LEU A 122 2.71 -9.89 15.36
C LEU A 122 2.79 -8.52 16.05
N PRO A 123 3.50 -7.55 15.46
CA PRO A 123 3.54 -6.21 16.02
C PRO A 123 2.11 -5.64 16.07
N ARG A 124 1.69 -5.23 17.27
CA ARG A 124 0.34 -4.72 17.56
C ARG A 124 0.08 -3.35 16.92
N THR A 125 1.14 -2.65 16.55
CA THR A 125 1.12 -1.37 15.85
C THR A 125 1.75 -1.53 14.48
N ARG A 126 1.12 -0.91 13.47
CA ARG A 126 1.69 -0.72 12.12
C ARG A 126 2.93 0.20 12.11
N ASP A 127 3.40 0.67 13.28
CA ASP A 127 4.55 1.55 13.50
C ASP A 127 5.93 0.94 13.15
N HIS A 128 5.96 -0.19 12.44
CA HIS A 128 7.19 -0.62 11.78
C HIS A 128 7.35 0.03 10.40
N ARG A 129 6.42 0.90 9.98
CA ARG A 129 6.83 2.06 9.18
C ARG A 129 7.67 2.93 10.09
N ASN A 130 8.98 2.88 9.87
CA ASN A 130 9.90 3.78 10.52
C ASN A 130 9.43 5.22 10.18
N PRO A 131 9.11 6.09 11.14
CA PRO A 131 8.77 7.48 10.82
C PRO A 131 9.88 8.21 10.05
N ASP A 132 11.12 7.69 10.08
CA ASP A 132 12.24 8.17 9.26
C ASP A 132 12.27 7.57 7.82
N ASP A 133 11.49 6.53 7.52
CA ASP A 133 11.29 5.98 6.16
C ASP A 133 10.11 6.68 5.44
N ASP A 134 9.22 7.30 6.23
CA ASP A 134 8.08 8.09 5.77
C ASP A 134 8.42 9.60 5.68
N GLY A 135 9.54 10.03 6.28
CA GLY A 135 9.85 11.41 6.63
C GLY A 135 10.61 12.23 5.59
N ASP A 136 11.14 11.61 4.54
CA ASP A 136 11.93 12.31 3.50
C ASP A 136 11.35 12.16 2.09
N TYR A 137 10.02 12.26 1.97
CA TYR A 137 9.46 12.86 0.76
C TYR A 137 9.73 14.36 0.87
N GLY A 138 10.89 14.77 0.35
CA GLY A 138 11.49 16.08 0.54
C GLY A 138 10.50 17.26 0.60
N ASN A 139 10.86 18.23 1.44
CA ASN A 139 10.18 19.52 1.63
C ASN A 139 10.19 20.42 0.36
N GLY A 140 10.11 19.86 -0.84
CA GLY A 140 10.13 20.60 -2.12
C GLY A 140 8.81 21.26 -2.48
N ALA A 141 7.76 21.10 -1.67
CA ALA A 141 6.42 21.64 -1.94
C ALA A 141 6.07 22.92 -1.16
N GLN A 142 6.99 23.46 -0.36
CA GLN A 142 6.79 24.74 0.34
C GLN A 142 7.44 25.87 -0.48
N LEU A 143 6.69 26.38 -1.46
CA LEU A 143 6.89 27.70 -2.07
C LEU A 143 5.65 28.57 -1.83
#